data_AF-A4D9K0-F1
#
_entry.id   AF-A4D9K0-F1
#
_cell.length_a   1.000
_cell.length_b   1.000
_cell.length_c   1.000
_cell.angle_alpha   90.00
_cell.angle_beta   90.00
_cell.angle_gamma   90.00
#
_symmetry.space_group_name_H-M   'P 1'
#
loop_
_entity.id
_entity.type
_entity.pdbx_description
1 polymer ?
#
loop_
_entity_poly.entity_id
_entity_poly.type
_entity_poly.pdbx_seq_one_letter_code
_entity_poly.pdbx_strand_id
1 'polypeptide(L)'
;MSFGSPGGGATNVKPTPPERGSFPLDHEGECKHLISQYLKCLKLRKGVNDEECRKLAKGYLSCRMEKNLMAPDDFKNLGLVFKDEADGTAEQNAGTKS
;
A
#
# COMPACT_ATOMS: atom_id res chain seq x y z
N MET A 1 30.33 44.52 -2.09
CA MET A 1 30.77 44.50 -0.67
C MET A 1 29.55 44.97 0.12
N SER A 2 29.00 44.37 1.18
CA SER A 2 29.45 43.44 2.20
C SER A 2 28.20 43.05 3.03
N PHE A 3 27.79 41.77 3.07
CA PHE A 3 27.82 40.85 4.24
C PHE A 3 26.98 41.19 5.50
N GLY A 4 26.03 40.29 5.84
CA GLY A 4 25.50 39.97 7.20
C GLY A 4 24.35 40.85 7.70
N SER A 5 23.21 40.38 8.24
CA SER A 5 22.96 39.23 9.15
C SER A 5 21.42 38.97 9.29
N PRO A 6 20.94 37.90 9.95
CA PRO A 6 19.95 36.97 9.39
C PRO A 6 18.64 36.90 10.21
N GLY A 7 17.51 37.03 9.53
CA GLY A 7 16.18 36.94 10.15
C GLY A 7 15.23 36.06 9.34
N GLY A 8 15.73 34.94 8.82
CA GLY A 8 14.93 33.92 8.15
C GLY A 8 14.04 33.18 9.15
N GLY A 9 13.06 33.88 9.71
CA GLY A 9 11.94 33.25 10.39
C GLY A 9 11.17 32.47 9.34
N ALA A 10 11.53 31.19 9.17
CA ALA A 10 10.70 30.21 8.50
C ALA A 10 9.33 30.30 9.17
N THR A 11 8.38 30.93 8.48
CA THR A 11 7.00 30.94 8.90
C THR A 11 6.63 29.47 9.02
N ASN A 12 6.36 29.04 10.25
CA ASN A 12 5.78 27.75 10.56
C ASN A 12 4.34 27.76 10.05
N VAL A 13 4.20 27.85 8.72
CA VAL A 13 2.99 27.49 8.00
C VAL A 13 2.98 25.98 8.13
N LYS A 14 2.30 25.48 9.16
CA LYS A 14 1.85 24.09 9.12
C LYS A 14 0.98 24.03 7.87
N PRO A 15 1.40 23.35 6.79
CA PRO A 15 0.55 23.24 5.62
C PRO A 15 -0.76 22.65 6.12
N THR A 16 -1.86 23.39 5.97
CA THR A 16 -3.20 22.85 6.19
C THR A 16 -3.34 21.67 5.24
N PRO A 17 -3.57 20.44 5.74
CA PRO A 17 -3.63 19.25 4.90
C PRO A 17 -4.81 19.39 3.92
N PRO A 18 -4.52 19.58 2.63
CA PRO A 18 -4.57 18.47 1.66
C PRO A 18 -3.33 18.39 0.75
N GLU A 19 -2.35 19.28 0.95
CA GLU A 19 -1.18 19.51 0.06
C GLU A 19 -0.02 18.50 0.22
N ARG A 20 -0.24 17.37 0.91
CA ARG A 20 0.71 16.24 0.91
C ARG A 20 0.06 14.99 0.37
N GLY A 21 -0.60 15.15 -0.79
CA GLY A 21 -1.02 14.05 -1.66
C GLY A 21 -1.49 12.83 -0.88
N SER A 22 -2.73 12.87 -0.37
CA SER A 22 -3.49 11.63 -0.27
C SER A 22 -3.53 11.10 -1.69
N PHE A 23 -2.61 10.18 -1.99
CA PHE A 23 -2.42 9.64 -3.32
C PHE A 23 -3.83 9.35 -3.87
N PRO A 24 -4.21 9.86 -5.06
CA PRO A 24 -5.53 9.60 -5.64
C PRO A 24 -5.85 8.11 -5.87
N LEU A 25 -4.97 7.19 -5.41
CA LEU A 25 -5.16 5.77 -5.21
C LEU A 25 -6.06 5.39 -4.01
N ASP A 26 -6.39 6.30 -3.09
CA ASP A 26 -7.33 6.03 -1.98
C ASP A 26 -8.70 6.63 -2.29
N HIS A 27 -9.32 6.15 -3.36
CA HIS A 27 -10.53 6.80 -3.87
C HIS A 27 -11.72 6.67 -2.90
N GLU A 28 -11.85 5.58 -2.14
CA GLU A 28 -13.00 5.38 -1.22
C GLU A 28 -12.67 4.49 0.00
N GLY A 29 -11.39 4.12 0.19
CA GLY A 29 -10.99 3.21 1.27
C GLY A 29 -11.58 1.79 1.16
N GLU A 30 -11.94 1.33 -0.04
CA GLU A 30 -12.58 0.02 -0.30
C GLU A 30 -11.82 -1.15 0.34
N CYS A 31 -10.49 -1.18 0.20
CA CYS A 31 -9.62 -2.24 0.73
C CYS A 31 -9.12 -1.95 2.17
N LYS A 32 -9.62 -0.91 2.84
CA LYS A 32 -9.14 -0.46 4.17
C LYS A 32 -9.35 -1.50 5.27
N HIS A 33 -10.40 -2.30 5.16
CA HIS A 33 -10.70 -3.37 6.11
C HIS A 33 -9.62 -4.46 6.10
N LEU A 34 -9.11 -4.83 4.92
CA LEU A 34 -8.05 -5.84 4.76
C LEU A 34 -6.71 -5.36 5.32
N ILE A 35 -6.29 -4.13 4.97
CA ILE A 35 -5.05 -3.56 5.51
C ILE A 35 -5.12 -3.38 7.02
N SER A 36 -6.29 -3.02 7.56
CA SER A 36 -6.48 -2.92 9.02
C SER A 36 -6.25 -4.26 9.70
N GLN A 37 -6.73 -5.36 9.13
CA GLN A 37 -6.48 -6.71 9.65
C GLN A 37 -5.01 -7.10 9.53
N TYR A 38 -4.37 -6.82 8.39
CA TYR A 38 -2.94 -7.06 8.20
C TYR A 38 -2.09 -6.32 9.23
N LEU A 39 -2.33 -5.02 9.42
CA LEU A 39 -1.61 -4.21 10.40
C LEU A 39 -1.85 -4.67 11.84
N LYS A 40 -3.08 -5.13 12.15
CA LYS A 40 -3.36 -5.77 13.44
C LYS A 40 -2.55 -7.05 13.60
N CYS A 41 -2.48 -7.90 12.57
CA CYS A 41 -1.69 -9.11 12.60
C CYS A 41 -0.21 -8.83 12.87
N LEU A 42 0.38 -7.88 12.14
CA LEU A 42 1.77 -7.46 12.39
C LEU A 42 1.97 -6.96 13.82
N LYS A 43 1.03 -6.16 14.35
CA LYS A 43 1.11 -5.69 15.75
C LYS A 43 1.07 -6.84 16.76
N LEU A 44 0.20 -7.82 16.54
CA LEU A 44 0.08 -9.01 17.40
C LEU A 44 1.36 -9.86 17.36
N ARG A 45 1.99 -9.96 16.20
CA ARG A 45 3.21 -10.75 15.98
C ARG A 45 4.50 -9.95 16.17
N LYS A 46 4.44 -8.79 16.85
CA LYS A 46 5.60 -7.91 17.13
C LYS A 46 6.40 -7.50 15.89
N GLY A 47 5.72 -7.28 14.77
CA GLY A 47 6.31 -6.90 13.48
C GLY A 47 6.81 -8.08 12.64
N VAL A 48 6.62 -9.32 13.10
CA VAL A 48 6.94 -10.51 12.31
C VAL A 48 5.83 -10.75 11.28
N ASN A 49 6.22 -10.85 10.01
CA ASN A 49 5.31 -11.18 8.92
C ASN A 49 5.16 -12.70 8.76
N ASP A 50 4.44 -13.30 9.71
CA ASP A 50 4.07 -14.71 9.73
C ASP A 50 3.10 -15.08 8.59
N GLU A 51 2.92 -16.38 8.32
CA GLU A 51 2.07 -16.88 7.23
C GLU A 51 0.63 -16.38 7.31
N GLU A 52 0.07 -16.24 8.52
CA GLU A 52 -1.25 -15.63 8.72
C GLU A 52 -1.30 -14.16 8.28
N CYS A 53 -0.29 -13.37 8.62
CA CYS A 53 -0.21 -11.98 8.20
C CYS A 53 0.01 -11.87 6.69
N ARG A 54 0.81 -12.77 6.11
CA ARG A 54 0.99 -12.85 4.67
C ARG A 54 -0.34 -13.12 3.96
N LYS A 55 -1.18 -14.05 4.46
CA LYS A 55 -2.51 -14.34 3.87
C LYS A 55 -3.39 -13.08 3.85
N LEU A 56 -3.36 -12.28 4.91
CA LEU A 56 -4.06 -10.98 4.96
C LEU A 56 -3.47 -9.96 3.98
N ALA A 57 -2.15 -9.93 3.81
CA ALA A 57 -1.48 -9.08 2.82
C ALA A 57 -1.85 -9.48 1.38
N LYS A 58 -1.96 -10.78 1.09
CA LYS A 58 -2.39 -11.29 -0.22
C LYS A 58 -3.78 -10.75 -0.58
N GLY A 59 -4.75 -10.88 0.34
CA GLY A 59 -6.10 -10.36 0.13
C GLY A 59 -6.11 -8.84 -0.10
N TYR A 60 -5.33 -8.10 0.68
CA TYR A 60 -5.22 -6.64 0.52
C TYR A 60 -4.67 -6.25 -0.87
N LEU A 61 -3.61 -6.90 -1.33
CA LEU A 61 -3.03 -6.61 -2.65
C LEU A 61 -3.96 -7.06 -3.78
N SER A 62 -4.65 -8.20 -3.62
CA SER A 62 -5.68 -8.66 -4.56
C SER A 62 -6.77 -7.62 -4.75
N CYS A 63 -7.33 -7.10 -3.65
CA CYS A 63 -8.36 -6.07 -3.68
C CYS A 63 -7.89 -4.80 -4.42
N ARG A 64 -6.61 -4.42 -4.26
CA ARG A 64 -6.05 -3.26 -4.97
C ARG A 64 -5.90 -3.53 -6.48
N MET A 65 -5.52 -4.73 -6.88
CA MET A 65 -5.44 -5.12 -8.29
C MET A 65 -6.83 -5.16 -8.94
N GLU A 66 -7.82 -5.78 -8.28
CA GLU A 66 -9.21 -5.87 -8.76
C GLU A 66 -9.87 -4.50 -8.93
N LYS A 67 -9.58 -3.58 -8.02
CA LYS A 67 -10.11 -2.21 -8.05
C LYS A 67 -9.32 -1.27 -8.95
N ASN A 68 -8.34 -1.78 -9.71
CA ASN A 68 -7.42 -0.99 -10.54
C ASN A 68 -6.69 0.12 -9.73
N LEU A 69 -6.54 -0.09 -8.42
CA LEU A 69 -5.77 0.77 -7.53
C LEU A 69 -4.28 0.41 -7.53
N MET A 70 -3.89 -0.68 -8.20
CA MET A 70 -2.51 -1.09 -8.40
C MET A 70 -2.44 -1.89 -9.72
N ALA A 71 -1.30 -1.81 -10.41
CA ALA A 71 -1.07 -2.68 -11.57
C ALA A 71 -1.10 -4.16 -11.12
N PRO A 72 -1.68 -5.06 -11.92
CA PRO A 72 -1.65 -6.48 -11.63
C PRO A 72 -0.20 -6.98 -11.69
N ASP A 73 0.25 -7.62 -10.61
CA ASP A 73 1.59 -8.19 -10.49
C ASP A 73 1.51 -9.53 -9.75
N ASP A 74 2.52 -10.38 -9.95
CA ASP A 74 2.59 -11.68 -9.29
C ASP A 74 2.92 -11.51 -7.80
N PHE A 75 2.19 -12.24 -6.94
CA PHE A 75 2.42 -12.22 -5.50
C PHE A 75 3.87 -12.60 -5.11
N LYS A 76 4.54 -13.41 -5.93
CA LYS A 76 5.95 -13.78 -5.75
C LYS A 76 6.89 -12.58 -5.87
N ASN A 77 6.63 -11.67 -6.83
CA ASN A 77 7.42 -10.45 -7.03
C ASN A 77 7.20 -9.46 -5.89
N LEU A 78 6.00 -9.49 -5.29
CA LEU A 78 5.64 -8.69 -4.12
C LEU A 78 6.18 -9.29 -2.80
N GLY A 79 6.99 -10.35 -2.87
CA GLY A 79 7.57 -11.01 -1.69
C GLY A 79 6.59 -11.87 -0.89
N LEU A 80 5.38 -12.12 -1.42
CA LEU A 80 4.37 -12.98 -0.83
C LEU A 80 4.46 -14.39 -1.42
N VAL A 81 5.53 -15.10 -1.06
CA VAL A 81 5.69 -16.52 -1.42
C VAL A 81 5.03 -17.37 -0.33
N PHE A 82 3.95 -18.05 -0.70
CA PHE A 82 3.28 -19.04 0.14
C PHE A 82 3.69 -20.44 -0.28
N LYS A 83 4.06 -21.29 0.69
CA LYS A 83 4.52 -22.66 0.44
C LYS A 83 3.43 -23.57 -0.13
N ASP A 84 2.17 -23.20 0.07
CA ASP A 84 0.99 -23.97 -0.38
C ASP A 84 0.47 -23.54 -1.76
N GLU A 85 0.99 -22.46 -2.36
CA GLU A 85 0.46 -21.85 -3.59
C GLU A 85 1.38 -22.06 -4.81
N ALA A 86 2.00 -23.23 -4.88
CA ALA A 86 2.75 -23.64 -6.07
C ALA A 86 1.83 -24.10 -7.23
N ASP A 87 0.51 -24.17 -7.06
CA ASP A 87 -0.37 -24.88 -8.00
C ASP A 87 -1.55 -24.09 -8.63
N GLY A 88 -1.85 -22.82 -8.30
CA GLY A 88 -3.13 -22.31 -8.84
C GLY A 88 -3.51 -20.85 -8.72
N THR A 89 -2.71 -19.89 -9.19
CA THR A 89 -3.31 -18.64 -9.68
C THR A 89 -2.40 -17.92 -10.67
N ALA A 90 -2.40 -18.42 -11.89
CA ALA A 90 -2.14 -17.66 -13.10
C ALA A 90 -3.37 -17.80 -14.00
N GLU A 91 -4.56 -17.39 -13.52
CA GLU A 91 -5.70 -17.20 -14.41
C GLU A 91 -5.68 -15.75 -14.87
N GLN A 92 -5.18 -15.59 -16.08
CA GLN A 92 -5.25 -14.41 -16.91
C GLN A 92 -6.72 -14.09 -17.14
N ASN A 93 -7.19 -12.92 -16.71
CA ASN A 93 -8.31 -12.28 -17.38
C ASN A 93 -7.82 -10.96 -17.93
N ALA A 94 -7.17 -11.08 -19.10
CA ALA A 94 -7.04 -9.99 -20.04
C ALA A 94 -8.44 -9.43 -20.32
N GLY A 95 -8.64 -8.16 -19.97
CA GLY A 95 -9.79 -7.40 -20.41
C GLY A 95 -9.74 -7.25 -21.93
N THR A 96 -10.43 -8.15 -22.64
CA THR A 96 -10.90 -7.86 -24.00
C THR A 96 -12.17 -7.02 -23.85
N LYS A 97 -12.01 -5.69 -23.98
CA LYS A 97 -13.13 -4.79 -24.26
C LYS A 97 -12.74 -3.83 -25.38
N SER A 98 -12.92 -4.26 -26.62
CA SER A 98 -13.43 -3.48 -27.77
C SER A 98 -13.71 -4.41 -28.93
#